data_AF-A0A8T5EBW5-F1
#
_entry.id   AF-A0A8T5EBW5-F1
#
_cell.length_a   1.000
_cell.length_b   1.000
_cell.length_c   1.000
_cell.angle_alpha   90.00
_cell.angle_beta   90.00
_cell.angle_gamma   90.00
#
_symmetry.space_group_name_H-M   'P 1'
#
loop_
_entity.id
_entity.type
_entity.pdbx_description
1 polymer ?
#
loop_
_entity_poly.entity_id
_entity_poly.type
_entity_poly.pdbx_seq_one_letter_code
_entity_poly.pdbx_strand_id
1 'polypeptide(L)'
;MKKILIILIVGIFITSIISVSSLSDQYADAGSRKKIHFTQTISSSQDPGLEHENHQLAFVLSPNEGTLYDGSMTFTSSEYVNIVVLHEINPNDVHGQDTWTVNENIIYGLSLIDPEKKSGSFEFTGAGLALHSSNSKEFTTTVSVDGWIRGQPTQVLEQKFEFKKENPSLLLSRANVPVTIPMHHGIYNGDEVFYILTDTSDEDYVNIISKKQEWNIQLSKTIKEISHSNIQKFFVFKNGI
;
A
#
# COMPACT_ATOMS: atom_id res chain seq x y z
N MET A 1 55.83 -22.02 45.53
CA MET A 1 54.59 -22.46 44.85
C MET A 1 53.53 -21.36 44.71
N LYS A 2 53.26 -20.51 45.73
CA LYS A 2 52.24 -19.44 45.64
C LYS A 2 52.51 -18.32 44.61
N LYS A 3 53.76 -17.95 44.33
CA LYS A 3 54.08 -16.83 43.41
C LYS A 3 53.95 -17.17 41.92
N ILE A 4 54.16 -18.43 41.54
CA ILE A 4 54.02 -18.89 40.14
C ILE A 4 52.54 -19.01 39.75
N LEU A 5 51.68 -19.38 40.70
CA LEU A 5 50.23 -19.47 40.49
C LEU A 5 49.58 -18.10 40.25
N ILE A 6 50.09 -17.04 40.89
CA ILE A 6 49.58 -15.67 40.75
C ILE A 6 49.92 -15.09 39.37
N ILE A 7 51.11 -15.37 38.84
CA ILE A 7 51.52 -14.90 37.51
C ILE A 7 50.71 -15.58 36.40
N LEU A 8 50.35 -16.85 36.57
CA LEU A 8 49.51 -17.58 35.63
C LEU A 8 48.07 -17.02 35.58
N ILE A 9 47.52 -16.63 36.73
CA ILE A 9 46.17 -16.05 36.83
C ILE A 9 46.13 -14.64 36.21
N VAL A 10 47.15 -13.81 36.41
CA VAL A 10 47.23 -12.47 35.80
C VAL A 10 47.51 -12.54 34.28
N GLY A 11 48.30 -13.52 33.82
CA GLY A 11 48.53 -13.75 32.40
C GLY A 11 47.27 -14.12 31.62
N ILE A 12 46.42 -14.98 32.21
CA ILE A 12 45.14 -15.38 31.61
C ILE A 12 44.14 -14.20 31.59
N PHE A 13 44.18 -13.31 32.58
CA PHE A 13 43.30 -12.14 32.61
C PHE A 13 43.69 -11.05 31.59
N ILE A 14 44.98 -10.89 31.27
CA ILE A 14 45.42 -9.87 30.30
C ILE A 14 45.28 -10.34 28.85
N THR A 15 45.35 -11.64 28.57
CA THR A 15 45.08 -12.18 27.21
C THR A 15 43.58 -12.37 26.91
N SER A 16 42.69 -12.21 27.90
CA SER A 16 41.24 -12.39 27.73
C SER A 16 40.48 -11.08 27.44
N ILE A 17 41.16 -9.93 27.36
CA ILE A 17 40.51 -8.63 27.11
C ILE A 17 40.61 -8.20 25.63
N ILE A 18 41.30 -8.97 24.78
CA ILE A 18 41.40 -8.70 23.35
C ILE A 18 40.89 -9.93 22.61
N SER A 19 39.58 -9.98 22.32
CA SER A 19 38.90 -10.76 21.24
C SER A 19 37.45 -11.15 21.58
N VAL A 20 36.58 -10.19 21.94
CA VAL A 20 35.11 -10.40 21.87
C VAL A 20 34.40 -9.21 21.21
N SER A 21 35.12 -8.45 20.38
CA SER A 21 34.55 -7.42 19.50
C SER A 21 34.29 -7.94 18.08
N SER A 22 34.17 -9.25 17.88
CA SER A 22 33.86 -9.82 16.56
C SER A 22 32.87 -10.95 16.68
N LEU A 23 31.70 -10.75 16.04
CA LEU A 23 30.66 -11.74 15.75
C LEU A 23 29.63 -11.99 16.87
N SER A 24 29.03 -10.93 17.43
CA SER A 24 27.56 -11.00 17.52
C SER A 24 27.09 -10.94 16.08
N ASP A 25 26.70 -12.09 15.57
CA ASP A 25 26.15 -12.28 14.24
C ASP A 25 25.08 -11.21 13.94
N GLN A 26 25.50 -10.15 13.24
CA GLN A 26 24.62 -9.28 12.47
C GLN A 26 24.14 -10.04 11.23
N TYR A 27 23.62 -11.25 11.40
CA TYR A 27 22.69 -11.77 10.42
C TYR A 27 21.42 -10.95 10.61
N ALA A 28 21.34 -9.83 9.90
CA ALA A 28 20.05 -9.31 9.49
C ALA A 28 19.41 -10.43 8.65
N ASP A 29 18.67 -11.33 9.31
CA ASP A 29 17.75 -12.21 8.62
C ASP A 29 16.75 -11.28 7.93
N ALA A 30 16.95 -11.07 6.63
CA ALA A 30 16.19 -10.10 5.86
C ALA A 30 14.72 -10.52 5.69
N GLY A 31 14.33 -11.68 6.24
CA GLY A 31 13.03 -12.29 6.02
C GLY A 31 12.77 -12.51 4.54
N SER A 32 11.57 -13.01 4.21
CA SER A 32 11.14 -13.05 2.82
C SER A 32 10.87 -11.62 2.36
N ARG A 33 11.60 -11.13 1.35
CA ARG A 33 11.28 -9.86 0.71
C ARG A 33 10.17 -10.06 -0.33
N LYS A 34 8.99 -9.48 -0.08
CA LYS A 34 7.86 -9.54 -1.02
C LYS A 34 7.60 -8.14 -1.59
N LYS A 35 7.52 -8.02 -2.92
CA LYS A 35 7.08 -6.77 -3.55
C LYS A 35 5.60 -6.55 -3.28
N ILE A 36 5.23 -5.32 -2.92
CA ILE A 36 3.84 -4.84 -2.89
C ILE A 36 3.67 -3.75 -3.94
N HIS A 37 2.63 -3.88 -4.75
CA HIS A 37 2.25 -2.87 -5.72
C HIS A 37 0.75 -2.95 -5.95
N PHE A 38 0.01 -1.90 -5.62
CA PHE A 38 -1.44 -1.86 -5.82
C PHE A 38 -1.96 -0.43 -5.88
N THR A 39 -3.14 -0.28 -6.49
CA THR A 39 -3.98 0.91 -6.39
C THR A 39 -5.35 0.49 -5.89
N GLN A 40 -5.85 1.14 -4.84
CA GLN A 40 -7.13 0.79 -4.23
C GLN A 40 -7.85 2.02 -3.68
N THR A 41 -9.18 2.00 -3.75
CA THR A 41 -10.04 2.95 -3.04
C THR A 41 -10.53 2.33 -1.73
N ILE A 42 -10.30 3.04 -0.62
CA ILE A 42 -10.55 2.60 0.75
C ILE A 42 -11.47 3.63 1.41
N SER A 43 -12.52 3.16 2.06
CA SER A 43 -13.35 3.99 2.94
C SER A 43 -12.79 3.93 4.35
N SER A 44 -12.78 5.07 5.03
CA SER A 44 -12.39 5.13 6.45
C SER A 44 -13.44 4.45 7.32
N SER A 45 -13.02 4.12 8.54
CA SER A 45 -13.87 3.72 9.65
C SER A 45 -13.45 4.48 10.90
N GLN A 46 -14.23 4.37 11.97
CA GLN A 46 -13.82 4.86 13.29
C GLN A 46 -12.42 4.33 13.65
N ASP A 47 -11.54 5.22 14.11
CA ASP A 47 -10.21 4.86 14.59
C ASP A 47 -10.33 3.98 15.84
N PRO A 48 -9.78 2.76 15.85
CA PRO A 48 -9.89 1.87 17.00
C PRO A 48 -8.87 2.19 18.10
N GLY A 49 -8.00 3.20 17.92
CA GLY A 49 -7.10 3.68 18.97
C GLY A 49 -7.86 4.31 20.15
N LEU A 50 -7.36 4.07 21.36
CA LEU A 50 -7.85 4.73 22.57
C LEU A 50 -7.71 6.26 22.42
N GLU A 51 -8.70 7.01 22.90
CA GLU A 51 -8.76 8.48 22.79
C GLU A 51 -8.92 9.00 21.34
N HIS A 52 -9.15 8.11 20.38
CA HIS A 52 -9.44 8.43 18.99
C HIS A 52 -10.88 8.08 18.58
N GLU A 53 -11.79 7.98 19.54
CA GLU A 53 -13.17 7.49 19.31
C GLU A 53 -13.97 8.40 18.36
N ASN A 54 -13.61 9.68 18.24
CA ASN A 54 -14.26 10.61 17.33
C ASN A 54 -13.49 10.82 16.02
N HIS A 55 -12.45 10.04 15.77
CA HIS A 55 -11.60 10.14 14.60
C HIS A 55 -11.94 9.06 13.55
N GLN A 56 -11.42 9.27 12.34
CA GLN A 56 -11.56 8.35 11.23
C GLN A 56 -10.18 7.88 10.76
N LEU A 57 -10.07 6.60 10.43
CA LEU A 57 -8.85 5.96 9.99
C LEU A 57 -9.12 5.07 8.78
N ALA A 58 -8.24 5.12 7.79
CA ALA A 58 -8.22 4.21 6.66
C ALA A 58 -6.86 3.53 6.59
N PHE A 59 -6.80 2.25 6.96
CA PHE A 59 -5.57 1.45 6.82
C PHE A 59 -5.27 1.19 5.35
N VAL A 60 -4.06 1.56 4.94
CA VAL A 60 -3.50 1.25 3.61
C VAL A 60 -2.68 -0.03 3.69
N LEU A 61 -1.84 -0.13 4.71
CA LEU A 61 -1.09 -1.34 5.07
C LEU A 61 -1.31 -1.61 6.55
N SER A 62 -1.97 -2.72 6.86
CA SER A 62 -2.24 -3.08 8.25
C SER A 62 -0.97 -3.45 9.00
N PRO A 63 -0.86 -3.05 10.28
CA PRO A 63 0.27 -3.42 11.11
C PRO A 63 0.22 -4.90 11.49
N ASN A 64 1.38 -5.56 11.47
CA ASN A 64 1.57 -6.96 11.86
C ASN A 64 2.91 -7.11 12.55
N GLU A 65 3.00 -7.98 13.55
CA GLU A 65 4.25 -8.27 14.26
C GLU A 65 5.32 -8.86 13.35
N GLY A 66 6.57 -8.44 13.52
CA GLY A 66 7.71 -8.81 12.70
C GLY A 66 7.62 -8.35 11.24
N THR A 67 6.75 -7.39 10.91
CA THR A 67 6.54 -6.91 9.53
C THR A 67 7.08 -5.50 9.36
N LEU A 68 7.91 -5.31 8.34
CA LEU A 68 8.41 -3.98 7.95
C LEU A 68 8.04 -3.70 6.50
N TYR A 69 7.25 -2.65 6.28
CA TYR A 69 6.98 -2.08 4.97
C TYR A 69 7.95 -0.93 4.66
N ASP A 70 8.40 -0.86 3.42
CA ASP A 70 9.35 0.14 2.92
C ASP A 70 8.99 0.47 1.47
N GLY A 71 8.66 1.73 1.17
CA GLY A 71 8.31 2.17 -0.17
C GLY A 71 7.63 3.52 -0.23
N SER A 72 6.87 3.74 -1.30
CA SER A 72 6.16 4.99 -1.56
C SER A 72 4.65 4.79 -1.65
N MET A 73 3.90 5.80 -1.21
CA MET A 73 2.46 5.89 -1.38
C MET A 73 2.11 7.21 -2.06
N THR A 74 1.23 7.17 -3.05
CA THR A 74 0.53 8.36 -3.58
C THR A 74 -0.96 8.22 -3.30
N PHE A 75 -1.61 9.30 -2.86
CA PHE A 75 -3.03 9.27 -2.50
C PHE A 75 -3.81 10.50 -2.94
N THR A 76 -5.12 10.32 -3.03
CA THR A 76 -6.14 11.37 -3.04
C THR A 76 -7.26 11.00 -2.07
N SER A 77 -7.85 11.98 -1.39
CA SER A 77 -8.87 11.79 -0.35
C SER A 77 -9.99 12.80 -0.49
N SER A 78 -11.22 12.40 -0.12
CA SER A 78 -12.38 13.30 -0.10
C SER A 78 -12.28 14.37 0.98
N GLU A 79 -11.61 14.04 2.10
CA GLU A 79 -11.37 14.93 3.24
C GLU A 79 -9.87 15.22 3.43
N TYR A 80 -9.56 16.24 4.23
CA TYR A 80 -8.19 16.48 4.68
C TYR A 80 -7.78 15.36 5.63
N VAL A 81 -6.60 14.78 5.39
CA VAL A 81 -6.09 13.65 6.17
C VAL A 81 -4.60 13.84 6.48
N ASN A 82 -4.17 13.31 7.62
CA ASN A 82 -2.78 13.08 7.96
C ASN A 82 -2.33 11.70 7.46
N ILE A 83 -1.03 11.56 7.19
CA ILE A 83 -0.42 10.26 6.99
C ILE A 83 0.04 9.75 8.35
N VAL A 84 -0.30 8.50 8.65
CA VAL A 84 0.11 7.80 9.86
C VAL A 84 1.03 6.66 9.47
N VAL A 85 2.24 6.66 10.03
CA VAL A 85 3.15 5.51 9.97
C VAL A 85 3.24 4.90 11.35
N LEU A 86 2.93 3.61 11.44
CA LEU A 86 3.02 2.83 12.67
C LEU A 86 4.35 2.08 12.72
N HIS A 87 4.94 2.00 13.90
CA HIS A 87 6.22 1.32 14.15
C HIS A 87 6.02 0.27 15.23
N GLU A 88 6.56 -0.94 15.04
CA GLU A 88 6.60 -1.91 16.12
C GLU A 88 7.39 -1.35 17.30
N ILE A 89 6.86 -1.56 18.50
CA ILE A 89 7.48 -1.11 19.74
C ILE A 89 7.21 -2.13 20.84
N ASN A 90 8.23 -2.44 21.64
CA ASN A 90 8.01 -3.21 22.86
C ASN A 90 7.33 -2.29 23.89
N PRO A 91 6.28 -2.73 24.59
CA PRO A 91 5.64 -1.93 25.64
C PRO A 91 6.61 -1.41 26.71
N ASN A 92 7.70 -2.13 26.98
CA ASN A 92 8.73 -1.71 27.93
C ASN A 92 9.63 -0.57 27.42
N ASP A 93 9.64 -0.32 26.10
CA ASP A 93 10.42 0.71 25.43
C ASP A 93 9.61 2.00 25.18
N VAL A 94 8.37 2.06 25.67
CA VAL A 94 7.54 3.26 25.63
C VAL A 94 8.07 4.26 26.67
N HIS A 95 8.70 5.32 26.18
CA HIS A 95 9.45 6.33 26.93
C HIS A 95 9.07 7.76 26.52
N GLY A 96 7.76 8.02 26.32
CA GLY A 96 7.21 9.36 26.06
C GLY A 96 7.04 9.72 24.58
N GLN A 97 7.37 8.82 23.65
CA GLN A 97 7.00 8.92 22.25
C GLN A 97 5.49 8.70 22.05
N ASP A 98 4.94 9.29 20.99
CA ASP A 98 3.55 9.07 20.61
C ASP A 98 3.32 7.58 20.25
N THR A 99 2.21 7.04 20.73
CA THR A 99 1.82 5.65 20.49
C THR A 99 0.38 5.57 20.03
N TRP A 100 0.11 4.67 19.10
CA TRP A 100 -1.24 4.24 18.77
C TRP A 100 -1.55 2.94 19.50
N THR A 101 -2.47 3.02 20.46
CA THR A 101 -2.81 1.93 21.38
C THR A 101 -4.26 1.55 21.18
N VAL A 102 -4.53 0.29 20.86
CA VAL A 102 -5.92 -0.23 20.73
C VAL A 102 -6.36 -0.89 22.04
N ASN A 103 -5.45 -1.61 22.70
CA ASN A 103 -5.65 -2.25 23.99
C ASN A 103 -4.29 -2.55 24.63
N GLU A 104 -4.28 -3.18 25.81
CA GLU A 104 -3.07 -3.52 26.58
C GLU A 104 -2.04 -4.37 25.81
N ASN A 105 -2.46 -5.08 24.75
CA ASN A 105 -1.60 -5.98 23.97
C ASN A 105 -1.23 -5.42 22.59
N ILE A 106 -1.87 -4.33 22.13
CA ILE A 106 -1.69 -3.79 20.79
C ILE A 106 -1.25 -2.33 20.91
N ILE A 107 0.06 -2.13 20.88
CA ILE A 107 0.72 -0.83 20.98
C ILE A 107 1.71 -0.70 19.81
N TYR A 108 1.64 0.41 19.08
CA TYR A 108 2.59 0.78 18.04
C TYR A 108 3.11 2.20 18.30
N GLY A 109 4.38 2.45 17.98
CA GLY A 109 4.88 3.82 17.88
C GLY A 109 4.19 4.55 16.73
N LEU A 110 3.83 5.81 16.94
CA LEU A 110 3.05 6.61 16.00
C LEU A 110 3.91 7.73 15.41
N SER A 111 3.93 7.85 14.09
CA SER A 111 4.40 9.05 13.39
C SER A 111 3.24 9.65 12.63
N LEU A 112 2.80 10.84 13.06
CA LEU A 112 1.79 11.65 12.38
C LEU A 112 2.50 12.67 11.48
N ILE A 113 2.17 12.68 10.19
CA ILE A 113 2.78 13.59 9.23
C ILE A 113 1.86 14.77 8.96
N ASP A 114 2.35 15.97 9.27
CA ASP A 114 1.70 17.25 9.03
C ASP A 114 2.26 18.00 7.82
N PRO A 115 1.49 18.93 7.23
CA PRO A 115 0.08 19.22 7.53
C PRO A 115 -0.87 18.23 6.85
N GLU A 116 -2.14 18.24 7.28
CA GLU A 116 -3.22 17.51 6.60
C GLU A 116 -3.34 17.90 5.12
N LYS A 117 -3.55 16.92 4.24
CA LYS A 117 -3.66 17.13 2.78
C LYS A 117 -4.78 16.27 2.20
N LYS A 118 -5.38 16.75 1.11
CA LYS A 118 -6.32 15.96 0.30
C LYS A 118 -5.63 15.07 -0.73
N SER A 119 -4.37 15.32 -1.06
CA SER A 119 -3.59 14.47 -1.95
C SER A 119 -2.10 14.69 -1.74
N GLY A 120 -1.29 13.72 -2.13
CA GLY A 120 0.16 13.81 -2.07
C GLY A 120 0.86 12.49 -2.33
N SER A 121 2.19 12.55 -2.33
CA SER A 121 3.08 11.39 -2.38
C SER A 121 4.02 11.41 -1.17
N PHE A 122 4.33 10.25 -0.62
CA PHE A 122 5.13 10.11 0.58
C PHE A 122 5.91 8.79 0.57
N GLU A 123 7.20 8.88 0.91
CA GLU A 123 8.06 7.71 1.17
C GLU A 123 7.92 7.32 2.63
N PHE A 124 7.73 6.04 2.91
CA PHE A 124 7.51 5.53 4.26
C PHE A 124 8.37 4.31 4.56
N THR A 125 8.66 4.12 5.84
CA THR A 125 9.18 2.88 6.40
C THR A 125 8.55 2.68 7.76
N GLY A 126 7.90 1.54 7.97
CA GLY A 126 7.18 1.25 9.21
C GLY A 126 6.47 -0.08 9.19
N ALA A 127 5.93 -0.47 10.33
CA ALA A 127 5.14 -1.69 10.50
C ALA A 127 3.70 -1.53 9.99
N GLY A 128 3.18 -0.31 9.81
CA GLY A 128 1.88 -0.05 9.22
C GLY A 128 1.77 1.34 8.60
N LEU A 129 0.79 1.53 7.71
CA LEU A 129 0.52 2.78 7.01
C LEU A 129 -0.98 3.04 6.96
N ALA A 130 -1.39 4.25 7.36
CA ALA A 130 -2.79 4.65 7.34
C ALA A 130 -2.94 6.13 6.96
N LEU A 131 -4.18 6.50 6.61
CA LEU A 131 -4.62 7.88 6.51
C LEU A 131 -5.60 8.15 7.66
N HIS A 132 -5.38 9.23 8.39
CA HIS A 132 -6.13 9.62 9.58
C HIS A 132 -6.83 10.97 9.39
N SER A 133 -8.01 11.11 9.97
CA SER A 133 -8.73 12.36 10.08
C SER A 133 -9.17 12.55 11.52
N SER A 134 -8.89 13.72 12.08
CA SER A 134 -9.33 14.14 13.41
C SER A 134 -10.84 14.42 13.50
N ASN A 135 -11.55 14.45 12.37
CA ASN A 135 -13.00 14.60 12.34
C ASN A 135 -13.70 13.22 12.29
N SER A 136 -14.96 13.19 12.75
CA SER A 136 -15.79 11.98 12.76
C SER A 136 -16.45 11.65 11.42
N LYS A 137 -16.23 12.47 10.38
CA LYS A 137 -16.85 12.31 9.07
C LYS A 137 -16.08 11.26 8.28
N GLU A 138 -16.78 10.20 7.89
CA GLU A 138 -16.22 9.19 7.00
C GLU A 138 -15.67 9.83 5.71
N PHE A 139 -14.50 9.37 5.30
CA PHE A 139 -13.86 9.78 4.06
C PHE A 139 -13.54 8.57 3.19
N THR A 140 -13.33 8.83 1.91
CA THR A 140 -12.86 7.82 0.96
C THR A 140 -11.56 8.31 0.34
N THR A 141 -10.59 7.41 0.26
CA THR A 141 -9.27 7.70 -0.29
C THR A 141 -8.89 6.68 -1.35
N THR A 142 -8.29 7.13 -2.44
CA THR A 142 -7.65 6.25 -3.42
C THR A 142 -6.14 6.37 -3.25
N VAL A 143 -5.49 5.24 -3.01
CA VAL A 143 -4.07 5.13 -2.74
C VAL A 143 -3.41 4.25 -3.78
N SER A 144 -2.17 4.56 -4.14
CA SER A 144 -1.28 3.70 -4.92
C SER A 144 0.00 3.50 -4.14
N VAL A 145 0.38 2.25 -3.92
CA VAL A 145 1.57 1.86 -3.15
C VAL A 145 2.52 1.10 -4.05
N ASP A 146 3.82 1.40 -3.95
CA ASP A 146 4.90 0.59 -4.53
C ASP A 146 6.02 0.46 -3.48
N GLY A 147 6.37 -0.78 -3.13
CA GLY A 147 7.33 -1.03 -2.07
C GLY A 147 7.60 -2.51 -1.81
N TRP A 148 8.14 -2.77 -0.64
CA TRP A 148 8.57 -4.08 -0.19
C TRP A 148 8.10 -4.36 1.23
N ILE A 149 7.73 -5.60 1.47
CA ILE A 149 7.55 -6.17 2.80
C ILE A 149 8.83 -6.93 3.15
N ARG A 150 9.34 -6.75 4.37
CA ARG A 150 10.44 -7.54 4.96
C ARG A 150 9.95 -8.18 6.28
N GLY A 151 10.56 -9.29 6.66
CA GLY A 151 10.21 -10.03 7.87
C GLY A 151 9.57 -11.41 7.61
N GLN A 152 8.90 -11.97 8.62
CA GLN A 152 8.16 -13.24 8.53
C GLN A 152 6.69 -12.94 8.21
N PRO A 153 6.25 -12.85 6.94
CA PRO A 153 4.84 -12.81 6.68
C PRO A 153 4.28 -14.22 6.94
N THR A 154 3.45 -14.37 7.96
CA THR A 154 2.63 -15.58 8.16
C THR A 154 1.53 -15.58 7.10
N GLN A 155 1.91 -15.73 5.83
CA GLN A 155 1.09 -15.44 4.66
C GLN A 155 0.62 -13.97 4.66
N VAL A 156 0.43 -13.38 3.48
CA VAL A 156 -0.51 -12.26 3.40
C VAL A 156 -1.88 -12.89 3.58
N LEU A 157 -2.25 -13.20 4.82
CA LEU A 157 -3.66 -13.22 5.17
C LEU A 157 -4.12 -11.81 4.83
N GLU A 158 -5.01 -11.70 3.85
CA GLU A 158 -5.99 -10.62 3.87
C GLU A 158 -6.63 -10.70 5.26
N GLN A 159 -6.05 -10.00 6.23
CA GLN A 159 -6.56 -9.95 7.57
C GLN A 159 -7.73 -8.98 7.50
N LYS A 160 -8.86 -9.56 7.09
CA LYS A 160 -10.18 -8.97 7.16
C LYS A 160 -10.40 -8.62 8.63
N PHE A 161 -10.07 -7.40 9.02
CA PHE A 161 -10.69 -6.80 10.19
C PHE A 161 -12.20 -6.88 9.91
N GLU A 162 -12.90 -7.80 10.57
CA GLU A 162 -14.35 -7.77 10.63
C GLU A 162 -14.74 -6.58 11.51
N PHE A 163 -14.66 -5.39 10.91
CA PHE A 163 -15.47 -4.28 11.35
C PHE A 163 -16.90 -4.78 11.38
N LYS A 164 -17.56 -4.62 12.52
CA LYS A 164 -18.98 -4.90 12.69
C LYS A 164 -19.76 -3.87 11.86
N LYS A 165 -19.73 -4.05 10.54
CA LYS A 165 -20.48 -3.27 9.58
C LYS A 165 -21.93 -3.63 9.82
N GLU A 166 -22.74 -2.69 10.31
CA GLU A 166 -24.18 -2.82 10.12
C GLU A 166 -24.39 -3.06 8.63
N ASN A 167 -24.99 -4.21 8.28
CA ASN A 167 -25.08 -4.67 6.91
C ASN A 167 -25.69 -3.56 6.04
N PRO A 168 -24.92 -2.92 5.13
CA PRO A 168 -25.56 -2.15 4.10
C PRO A 168 -26.39 -3.14 3.28
N SER A 169 -27.68 -2.88 3.14
CA SER A 169 -28.64 -3.74 2.40
C SER A 169 -28.31 -3.87 0.90
N LEU A 170 -27.22 -3.26 0.45
CA LEU A 170 -26.68 -3.32 -0.90
C LEU A 170 -25.30 -3.99 -0.86
N LEU A 171 -25.31 -5.32 -0.90
CA LEU A 171 -24.14 -6.10 -1.25
C LEU A 171 -23.84 -5.85 -2.74
N LEU A 172 -22.66 -5.31 -3.07
CA LEU A 172 -22.12 -5.41 -4.42
C LEU A 172 -21.98 -6.89 -4.72
N SER A 173 -22.93 -7.44 -5.47
CA SER A 173 -23.07 -8.89 -5.69
C SER A 173 -21.86 -9.54 -6.36
N ARG A 174 -20.91 -8.75 -6.89
CA ARG A 174 -19.69 -9.21 -7.57
C ARG A 174 -18.59 -8.16 -7.40
N ALA A 175 -17.51 -8.48 -6.69
CA ALA A 175 -16.31 -7.63 -6.62
C ALA A 175 -15.54 -7.58 -7.95
N ASN A 176 -15.72 -8.61 -8.79
CA ASN A 176 -15.12 -8.72 -10.11
C ASN A 176 -16.20 -9.16 -11.10
N VAL A 177 -16.50 -8.31 -12.09
CA VAL A 177 -17.37 -8.67 -13.21
C VAL A 177 -16.45 -9.04 -14.37
N PRO A 178 -16.34 -10.33 -14.75
CA PRO A 178 -15.55 -10.71 -15.91
C PRO A 178 -16.15 -10.07 -17.15
N VAL A 179 -15.28 -9.48 -17.96
CA VAL A 179 -15.66 -8.71 -19.14
C VAL A 179 -14.92 -9.22 -20.36
N THR A 180 -15.65 -9.51 -21.43
CA THR A 180 -15.06 -9.92 -22.71
C THR A 180 -15.19 -8.77 -23.68
N ILE A 181 -14.08 -8.09 -23.97
CA ILE A 181 -14.03 -6.97 -24.91
C ILE A 181 -13.64 -7.52 -26.29
N PRO A 182 -14.39 -7.21 -27.36
CA PRO A 182 -14.07 -7.68 -28.70
C PRO A 182 -12.79 -7.03 -29.22
N MET A 183 -11.86 -7.86 -29.69
CA MET A 183 -10.61 -7.42 -30.32
C MET A 183 -10.74 -7.52 -31.84
N HIS A 184 -10.27 -6.48 -32.53
CA HIS A 184 -10.28 -6.38 -33.98
C HIS A 184 -8.86 -6.46 -34.55
N HIS A 185 -8.77 -6.84 -35.81
CA HIS A 185 -7.52 -6.90 -36.58
C HIS A 185 -7.58 -5.88 -37.71
N GLY A 186 -6.50 -5.11 -37.91
CA GLY A 186 -6.40 -4.11 -38.96
C GLY A 186 -4.95 -3.90 -39.39
N ILE A 187 -4.74 -2.93 -40.28
CA ILE A 187 -3.42 -2.57 -40.81
C ILE A 187 -3.18 -1.10 -40.54
N TYR A 188 -2.04 -0.77 -39.93
CA TYR A 188 -1.59 0.62 -39.71
C TYR A 188 -0.15 0.77 -40.19
N ASN A 189 0.10 1.71 -41.10
CA ASN A 189 1.41 1.94 -41.73
C ASN A 189 2.05 0.68 -42.37
N GLY A 190 1.24 -0.29 -42.80
CA GLY A 190 1.71 -1.54 -43.42
C GLY A 190 1.92 -2.69 -42.44
N ASP A 191 1.83 -2.44 -41.13
CA ASP A 191 1.94 -3.46 -40.09
C ASP A 191 0.57 -3.92 -39.61
N GLU A 192 0.46 -5.21 -39.28
CA GLU A 192 -0.72 -5.79 -38.64
C GLU A 192 -0.87 -5.27 -37.20
N VAL A 193 -2.06 -4.81 -36.85
CA VAL A 193 -2.39 -4.29 -35.52
C VAL A 193 -3.67 -4.93 -35.00
N PHE A 194 -3.66 -5.24 -33.70
CA PHE A 194 -4.85 -5.63 -32.96
C PHE A 194 -5.31 -4.47 -32.10
N TYR A 195 -6.60 -4.18 -32.09
CA TYR A 195 -7.14 -3.04 -31.37
C TYR A 195 -8.54 -3.33 -30.80
N ILE A 196 -8.89 -2.61 -29.74
CA ILE A 196 -10.24 -2.60 -29.15
C ILE A 196 -10.87 -1.24 -29.40
N LEU A 197 -12.19 -1.21 -29.53
CA LEU A 197 -12.96 0.01 -29.73
C LEU A 197 -13.79 0.28 -28.47
N THR A 198 -13.35 1.25 -27.65
CA THR A 198 -14.02 1.64 -26.40
C THR A 198 -14.77 2.95 -26.53
N ASP A 199 -14.24 3.88 -27.35
CA ASP A 199 -14.74 5.24 -27.48
C ASP A 199 -14.70 5.72 -28.94
N THR A 200 -15.63 6.61 -29.30
CA THR A 200 -15.60 7.34 -30.58
C THR A 200 -16.04 8.77 -30.39
N SER A 201 -15.53 9.69 -31.21
CA SER A 201 -16.03 11.07 -31.26
C SER A 201 -17.26 11.25 -32.14
N ASP A 202 -17.64 10.23 -32.90
CA ASP A 202 -18.73 10.28 -33.88
C ASP A 202 -19.98 9.59 -33.35
N GLU A 203 -21.05 10.38 -33.19
CA GLU A 203 -22.33 9.96 -32.61
C GLU A 203 -23.05 8.90 -33.45
N ASP A 204 -22.93 8.96 -34.78
CA ASP A 204 -23.56 7.97 -35.66
C ASP A 204 -22.86 6.60 -35.54
N TYR A 205 -21.53 6.61 -35.35
CA TYR A 205 -20.75 5.39 -35.23
C TYR A 205 -20.94 4.67 -33.90
N VAL A 206 -21.31 5.36 -32.83
CA VAL A 206 -21.57 4.73 -31.52
C VAL A 206 -22.58 3.60 -31.68
N ASN A 207 -23.73 3.90 -32.27
CA ASN A 207 -24.81 2.92 -32.39
C ASN A 207 -24.48 1.80 -33.38
N ILE A 208 -23.86 2.16 -34.51
CA ILE A 208 -23.51 1.19 -35.56
C ILE A 208 -22.48 0.19 -35.05
N ILE A 209 -21.39 0.68 -34.46
CA ILE A 209 -20.33 -0.20 -34.01
C ILE A 209 -20.78 -0.97 -32.78
N SER A 210 -21.41 -0.32 -31.79
CA SER A 210 -21.87 -1.03 -30.57
C SER A 210 -22.77 -2.22 -30.89
N LYS A 211 -23.67 -2.05 -31.86
CA LYS A 211 -24.53 -3.13 -32.35
C LYS A 211 -23.75 -4.23 -33.07
N LYS A 212 -22.73 -3.88 -33.85
CA LYS A 212 -21.96 -4.83 -34.66
C LYS A 212 -21.01 -5.70 -33.83
N GLN A 213 -20.40 -5.12 -32.80
CA GLN A 213 -19.45 -5.84 -31.94
C GLN A 213 -20.09 -6.41 -30.66
N GLU A 214 -21.39 -6.20 -30.48
CA GLU A 214 -22.14 -6.61 -29.27
C GLU A 214 -21.52 -6.09 -27.97
N TRP A 215 -20.89 -4.91 -28.05
CA TRP A 215 -20.16 -4.26 -26.97
C TRP A 215 -20.36 -2.75 -27.07
N ASN A 216 -20.85 -2.13 -25.98
CA ASN A 216 -21.17 -0.71 -25.97
C ASN A 216 -19.90 0.16 -26.07
N ILE A 217 -19.91 1.07 -27.03
CA ILE A 217 -18.90 2.13 -27.19
C ILE A 217 -19.44 3.41 -26.59
N GLN A 218 -18.56 4.18 -25.95
CA GLN A 218 -18.89 5.46 -25.37
C GLN A 218 -18.66 6.61 -26.37
N LEU A 219 -19.57 7.59 -26.38
CA LEU A 219 -19.39 8.83 -27.12
C LEU A 219 -18.46 9.75 -26.34
N SER A 220 -17.30 10.04 -26.91
CA SER A 220 -16.29 10.93 -26.33
C SER A 220 -15.95 12.04 -27.33
N LYS A 221 -16.72 13.14 -27.26
CA LYS A 221 -16.62 14.28 -28.20
C LYS A 221 -15.23 14.94 -28.18
N THR A 222 -14.55 14.88 -27.04
CA THR A 222 -13.20 15.44 -26.84
C THR A 222 -12.13 14.74 -27.68
N ILE A 223 -12.36 13.50 -28.12
CA ILE A 223 -11.42 12.78 -29.02
C ILE A 223 -11.21 13.55 -30.34
N LYS A 224 -12.23 14.26 -30.82
CA LYS A 224 -12.16 15.05 -32.07
C LYS A 224 -11.15 16.20 -32.00
N GLU A 225 -10.88 16.70 -30.80
CA GLU A 225 -10.04 17.87 -30.56
C GLU A 225 -8.57 17.49 -30.28
N ILE A 226 -8.27 16.19 -30.24
CA ILE A 226 -6.92 15.69 -29.97
C ILE A 226 -6.02 15.94 -31.19
N SER A 227 -4.89 16.62 -30.97
CA SER A 227 -3.86 16.82 -32.01
C SER A 227 -3.40 15.49 -32.60
N HIS A 228 -3.19 15.44 -33.93
CA HIS A 228 -2.68 14.26 -34.63
C HIS A 228 -1.35 13.73 -34.07
N SER A 229 -0.53 14.59 -33.44
CA SER A 229 0.69 14.19 -32.74
C SER A 229 0.45 13.35 -31.47
N ASN A 230 -0.75 13.46 -30.89
CA ASN A 230 -1.15 12.79 -29.65
C ASN A 230 -1.97 11.52 -29.89
N ILE A 231 -2.39 11.27 -31.13
CA ILE A 231 -3.13 10.07 -31.57
C ILE A 231 -2.28 8.80 -31.40
N GLN A 232 -0.96 8.88 -31.20
CA GLN A 232 -0.11 7.71 -30.97
C GLN A 232 -0.25 7.07 -29.58
N LYS A 233 -0.94 7.69 -28.62
CA LYS A 233 -1.16 7.10 -27.28
C LYS A 233 -2.43 6.23 -27.21
N PHE A 234 -2.77 5.53 -28.29
CA PHE A 234 -3.64 4.36 -28.18
C PHE A 234 -2.81 3.20 -27.62
N PHE A 235 -3.22 2.69 -26.45
CA PHE A 235 -2.60 1.52 -25.85
C PHE A 235 -2.94 0.29 -26.69
N VAL A 236 -1.98 -0.18 -27.48
CA VAL A 236 -2.04 -1.50 -28.11
C VAL A 236 -1.52 -2.49 -27.07
N PHE A 237 -2.44 -3.18 -26.40
CA PHE A 237 -2.09 -4.24 -25.46
C PHE A 237 -1.53 -5.42 -26.26
N LYS A 238 -0.24 -5.73 -26.08
CA LYS A 238 0.36 -6.93 -26.64
C LYS A 238 0.31 -8.01 -25.56
N ASN A 239 -0.56 -9.00 -25.73
CA ASN A 239 -0.77 -10.14 -24.81
C ASN A 239 -1.60 -9.87 -23.54
N GLY A 240 -2.46 -8.84 -23.52
CA GLY A 240 -3.33 -8.60 -22.36
C GLY A 240 -2.61 -8.13 -21.10
N ILE A 241 -1.45 -7.47 -21.27
CA ILE A 241 -0.77 -6.65 -20.25
C ILE A 241 -0.58 -5.26 -20.85
#